data_AF-A0A962STT9-F1
#
_entry.id   AF-A0A962STT9-F1
#
_cell.length_a   1.000
_cell.length_b   1.000
_cell.length_c   1.000
_cell.angle_alpha   90.00
_cell.angle_beta   90.00
_cell.angle_gamma   90.00
#
_symmetry.space_group_name_H-M   'P 1'
#
loop_
_entity.id
_entity.type
_entity.pdbx_description
1 polymer ?
#
loop_
_entity_poly.entity_id
_entity_poly.type
_entity_poly.pdbx_seq_one_letter_code
_entity_poly.pdbx_strand_id
1 'polypeptide(L)' 'FVIFYIFVLAVAFAPDFMSIRPFAGSNLTIGILAGLFQFIAFWVLSLLYVRRANGEFDDMNKEIVDAAWGGK' A
#
# COMPACT_ATOMS: atom_id res chain seq x y z
N PHE A 1 9.21 -3.38 -0.64
CA PHE A 1 10.28 -3.04 -1.62
C PHE A 1 10.34 -3.97 -2.83
N VAL A 2 10.14 -5.29 -2.70
CA VAL A 2 10.17 -6.23 -3.84
C VAL A 2 9.30 -5.80 -5.03
N ILE A 3 8.04 -5.42 -4.77
CA ILE A 3 7.09 -4.97 -5.81
C ILE A 3 7.62 -3.77 -6.60
N PHE A 4 8.23 -2.80 -5.90
CA PHE A 4 8.82 -1.62 -6.52
C PHE A 4 9.96 -1.98 -7.48
N TYR A 5 10.89 -2.84 -7.06
CA TYR A 5 11.99 -3.24 -7.92
C TYR A 5 11.52 -4.06 -9.12
N ILE A 6 10.54 -4.95 -8.94
CA ILE A 6 9.93 -5.68 -10.06
C ILE A 6 9.35 -4.70 -11.08
N PHE A 7 8.59 -3.69 -10.61
CA PHE A 7 8.01 -2.68 -11.49
C PHE A 7 9.09 -1.88 -12.24
N VAL A 8 10.10 -1.37 -11.53
CA VAL A 8 11.20 -0.59 -12.15
C VAL A 8 11.97 -1.43 -13.17
N LEU A 9 12.29 -2.68 -12.85
CA LEU A 9 12.96 -3.59 -13.77
C LEU A 9 12.07 -3.90 -14.99
N ALA A 10 10.76 -4.10 -14.82
CA ALA A 10 9.84 -4.32 -15.93
C ALA A 10 9.76 -3.09 -16.86
N VAL A 11 9.71 -1.88 -16.30
CA VAL A 11 9.75 -0.63 -17.09
C VAL A 11 11.06 -0.52 -17.87
N ALA A 12 12.19 -0.84 -17.25
CA ALA A 12 13.51 -0.69 -17.86
C ALA A 12 13.83 -1.75 -18.92
N PHE A 13 13.43 -3.00 -18.69
CA PHE A 13 13.86 -4.16 -19.49
C PHE A 13 12.75 -4.81 -20.32
N ALA A 14 11.48 -4.49 -20.08
CA ALA A 14 10.34 -5.02 -20.83
C ALA A 14 9.36 -3.91 -21.31
N PRO A 15 9.85 -2.87 -22.00
CA PRO A 15 9.02 -1.74 -22.43
C PRO A 15 7.88 -2.17 -23.38
N ASP A 16 8.11 -3.17 -24.24
CA ASP A 16 7.10 -3.69 -25.16
C ASP A 16 5.89 -4.24 -24.38
N PHE A 17 6.15 -5.08 -23.37
CA PHE A 17 5.11 -5.60 -22.48
C PHE A 17 4.39 -4.48 -21.73
N MET A 18 5.14 -3.51 -21.21
CA MET A 18 4.57 -2.38 -20.46
C MET A 18 3.72 -1.44 -21.33
N SER A 19 3.92 -1.46 -22.66
CA SER A 19 3.19 -0.64 -23.63
C SER A 19 1.89 -1.28 -24.14
N ILE A 20 1.66 -2.57 -23.85
CA ILE A 20 0.45 -3.30 -24.28
C ILE A 20 -0.79 -2.58 -23.74
N ARG A 21 -1.79 -2.42 -24.62
CA ARG A 21 -3.09 -1.84 -24.31
C ARG A 21 -4.12 -2.96 -24.23
N PRO A 22 -4.52 -3.40 -23.02
CA PRO A 22 -5.44 -4.53 -22.87
C PRO A 22 -6.89 -4.19 -23.27
N PHE A 23 -7.25 -2.91 -23.34
CA PHE A 23 -8.59 -2.46 -23.68
C PHE A 23 -8.61 -1.75 -25.02
N ALA A 24 -9.39 -2.27 -25.97
CA ALA A 24 -9.54 -1.69 -27.30
C ALA A 24 -10.07 -0.25 -27.22
N GLY A 25 -9.46 0.68 -27.97
CA GLY A 25 -9.84 2.10 -27.97
C GLY A 25 -9.39 2.89 -26.74
N SER A 26 -8.72 2.26 -25.76
CA SER A 26 -8.19 2.94 -24.58
C SER A 26 -6.72 3.33 -24.73
N ASN A 27 -6.31 4.38 -24.01
CA ASN A 27 -4.91 4.76 -23.84
C ASN A 27 -4.28 4.12 -22.59
N LEU A 28 -5.02 3.27 -21.88
CA LEU A 28 -4.54 2.60 -20.69
C LEU A 28 -3.59 1.44 -21.07
N THR A 29 -2.36 1.51 -20.59
CA THR A 29 -1.35 0.47 -20.80
C THR A 29 -1.20 -0.43 -19.58
N ILE A 30 -0.62 -1.61 -19.77
CA ILE A 30 -0.21 -2.49 -18.66
C ILE A 30 0.68 -1.73 -17.66
N GLY A 31 1.60 -0.89 -18.14
CA GLY A 31 2.46 -0.09 -17.27
C GLY A 31 1.67 0.88 -16.37
N ILE A 32 0.66 1.56 -16.90
CA ILE A 32 -0.20 2.46 -16.11
C ILE A 32 -1.00 1.66 -15.07
N LEU A 33 -1.58 0.52 -15.48
CA LEU A 33 -2.32 -0.36 -14.59
C LEU A 33 -1.45 -0.89 -13.44
N ALA A 34 -0.23 -1.34 -13.75
CA ALA A 34 0.73 -1.82 -12.76
C ALA A 34 1.15 -0.71 -11.80
N GLY A 35 1.35 0.51 -12.29
CA GLY A 35 1.64 1.67 -11.45
C GLY A 35 0.49 2.01 -10.49
N LEU A 36 -0.76 1.98 -10.98
CA LEU A 36 -1.95 2.19 -10.16
C LEU A 36 -2.10 1.09 -9.09
N PHE A 37 -1.89 -0.16 -9.47
CA PHE A 37 -1.87 -1.28 -8.53
C PHE A 37 -0.82 -1.07 -7.43
N GLN A 38 0.40 -0.67 -7.80
CA GLN A 38 1.46 -0.40 -6.84
C GLN A 38 1.08 0.73 -5.88
N PHE A 39 0.47 1.80 -6.38
CA PHE A 39 -0.01 2.91 -5.54
C PHE A 39 -1.04 2.45 -4.50
N ILE A 40 -2.03 1.66 -4.93
CA ILE A 40 -3.05 1.08 -4.03
C ILE A 40 -2.39 0.14 -3.01
N ALA A 41 -1.47 -0.71 -3.44
CA ALA A 41 -0.75 -1.62 -2.56
C ALA A 41 0.02 -0.86 -1.46
N PHE A 42 0.66 0.26 -1.79
CA PHE A 42 1.32 1.12 -0.80
C PHE A 42 0.33 1.68 0.21
N TRP A 43 -0.83 2.16 -0.22
CA TRP A 43 -1.87 2.65 0.68
C TRP A 43 -2.38 1.55 1.61
N VAL A 44 -2.65 0.35 1.09
CA VAL A 44 -3.10 -0.78 1.90
C VAL A 44 -2.04 -1.16 2.93
N LEU A 45 -0.77 -1.24 2.53
CA LEU A 45 0.32 -1.53 3.46
C LEU A 45 0.45 -0.46 4.54
N SER A 46 0.35 0.82 4.18
CA SER A 46 0.37 1.92 5.14
C SER A 46 -0.80 1.83 6.13
N LEU A 47 -2.02 1.56 5.65
CA LEU A 47 -3.20 1.39 6.52
C LEU A 47 -3.06 0.18 7.45
N LEU A 48 -2.59 -0.95 6.91
CA LEU A 48 -2.33 -2.16 7.70
C LEU A 48 -1.26 -1.89 8.77
N TYR A 49 -0.19 -1.21 8.39
CA TYR A 49 0.89 -0.82 9.28
C TYR A 49 0.37 0.08 10.41
N VAL A 50 -0.37 1.14 10.08
CA VAL A 50 -0.96 2.05 11.08
C VAL A 50 -1.89 1.29 12.01
N ARG A 51 -2.79 0.45 11.47
CA ARG A 51 -3.71 -0.35 12.28
C ARG A 51 -2.95 -1.31 13.22
N ARG A 52 -1.88 -1.94 12.74
CA ARG A 52 -1.08 -2.88 13.53
C ARG A 52 -0.21 -2.19 14.58
N ALA A 53 0.30 -1.00 14.28
CA ALA A 53 1.10 -0.19 15.20
C ALA A 53 0.22 0.43 16.29
N ASN A 54 -0.96 0.94 15.94
CA ASN A 54 -1.86 1.54 16.91
C ASN A 54 -2.46 0.54 17.90
N GLY A 55 -2.56 -0.76 17.55
CA GLY A 55 -3.12 -1.76 18.46
C GLY A 55 -2.34 -1.94 19.77
N GLU A 56 -1.01 -1.85 19.75
CA GLU A 56 -0.18 -1.98 20.97
C GLU A 56 -0.24 -0.72 21.84
N PHE A 57 -0.32 0.45 21.20
CA PHE A 57 -0.48 1.72 21.90
C PHE A 57 -1.89 1.94 22.43
N ASP A 58 -2.94 1.46 21.75
CA ASP A 58 -4.33 1.60 22.20
C ASP A 58 -4.59 0.79 23.48
N ASP A 59 -3.97 -0.38 23.63
CA ASP A 59 -4.05 -1.19 24.86
C ASP A 59 -3.35 -0.48 26.03
N MET A 60 -2.13 0.03 25.81
CA MET A 60 -1.41 0.81 26.84
C MET A 60 -2.14 2.11 27.20
N ASN A 61 -2.71 2.81 26.21
CA ASN A 61 -3.48 4.04 26.45
C ASN A 61 -4.74 3.75 27.25
N LYS A 62 -5.44 2.64 26.97
CA LYS A 62 -6.60 2.23 27.75
C LYS A 62 -6.24 1.98 29.21
N GLU A 63 -5.12 1.30 29.47
CA GLU A 63 -4.69 1.02 30.83
C GLU A 63 -4.34 2.31 31.60
N ILE A 64 -3.68 3.28 30.94
CA ILE A 64 -3.38 4.58 31.54
C ILE A 64 -4.65 5.41 31.79
N VAL A 65 -5.60 5.41 30.85
CA VAL A 65 -6.87 6.15 30.99
C VAL A 65 -7.73 5.53 32.08
N ASP A 66 -7.85 4.20 32.14
CA ASP A 66 -8.58 3.50 33.21
C ASP A 66 -7.90 3.68 34.57
N ALA A 67 -6.57 3.67 34.65
CA ALA A 67 -5.86 3.95 35.90
C ALA A 67 -6.04 5.42 36.37
N ALA A 68 -6.14 6.38 35.45
CA ALA A 68 -6.31 7.79 35.76
C ALA A 68 -7.78 8.17 36.08
N TRP A 69 -8.76 7.51 35.47
CA TRP A 69 -10.21 7.81 35.63
C TRP A 69 -10.96 6.79 36.49
N GLY A 70 -10.43 5.59 36.69
CA GLY A 70 -10.97 4.54 37.56
C GLY A 70 -10.69 4.76 39.05
N GLY A 71 -10.08 5.88 39.42
CA GLY A 71 -9.94 6.33 40.81
C GLY A 71 -11.22 6.91 41.39
N LYS A 72 -12.22 6.05 41.61
CA LYS A 72 -13.08 6.11 42.80
C LYS A 72 -12.83 4.87 43.63
#